data_AF-A0A3N5TH39-F1
#
_entry.id   AF-A0A3N5TH39-F1
#
_cell.length_a   1.000
_cell.length_b   1.000
_cell.length_c   1.000
_cell.angle_alpha   90.00
_cell.angle_beta   90.00
_cell.angle_gamma   90.00
#
_symmetry.space_group_name_H-M   'P 1'
#
loop_
_entity.id
_entity.type
_entity.pdbx_description
1 polymer ?
#
loop_
_entity_poly.entity_id
_entity_poly.type
_entity_poly.pdbx_seq_one_letter_code
_entity_poly.pdbx_strand_id
1 'polypeptide(L)'
;LPNVFTAYQPVTSPAAAEKFSTAWGGVELSQKIGLTIPGMLEGLDNGSVKALYVLGENPVVSDPDVTHVKKSLQKAELLIVQDIFLTATAELADVVLPGVSFAEKDGTFTNTERRVSRVRQAVLPKGEARQDWQIIQEISSRFGYRMAYASPEEIFSAIAGLTPSYGAITFARLEGVGLQWPCPATDHPGTRYLHKDKIARGKGLFHPIAFLPPAEVVTAEYPYWFSTGRVFAHYHTGTMTRNSPSLHNEIEEGFIEINAADAEKLEVRNGDMVVVSSRRGSVQTKAQVTKRIEPVSVFMPFHFIESCANILTNTAHDPICKIPELKVCAVNLAKAA
;
A
#
# COMPACT_ATOMS: atom_id res chain seq x y z
N LEU A 1 -1.13 -9.32 -4.46
CA LEU A 1 -2.00 -10.39 -3.90
C LEU A 1 -1.23 -11.70 -3.97
N PRO A 2 -1.13 -12.47 -2.88
CA PRO A 2 -0.29 -13.67 -2.84
C PRO A 2 -0.98 -14.93 -3.40
N ASN A 3 -2.25 -14.84 -3.80
CA ASN A 3 -3.09 -15.98 -4.18
C ASN A 3 -3.48 -16.03 -5.66
N VAL A 4 -3.00 -15.10 -6.48
CA VAL A 4 -3.33 -15.02 -7.92
C VAL A 4 -2.11 -14.65 -8.77
N PHE A 5 -2.05 -15.18 -9.98
CA PHE A 5 -1.29 -14.62 -11.09
C PHE A 5 -1.99 -13.38 -11.67
N THR A 6 -1.46 -12.83 -12.77
CA THR A 6 -2.03 -11.64 -13.44
C THR A 6 -3.50 -11.82 -13.81
N ALA A 7 -4.28 -10.74 -13.63
CA ALA A 7 -5.75 -10.68 -13.77
C ALA A 7 -6.52 -11.79 -13.03
N TYR A 8 -6.25 -11.95 -11.74
CA TYR A 8 -7.07 -12.74 -10.81
C TYR A 8 -7.15 -14.24 -11.14
N GLN A 9 -6.13 -14.77 -11.79
CA GLN A 9 -6.03 -16.21 -12.08
C GLN A 9 -5.47 -16.92 -10.84
N PRO A 10 -6.23 -17.79 -10.14
CA PRO A 10 -5.77 -18.37 -8.88
C PRO A 10 -4.49 -19.18 -9.03
N VAL A 11 -3.54 -19.03 -8.11
CA VAL A 11 -2.30 -19.85 -8.09
C VAL A 11 -2.60 -21.32 -7.83
N THR A 12 -3.74 -21.61 -7.18
CA THR A 12 -4.23 -22.96 -6.90
C THR A 12 -4.86 -23.64 -8.12
N SER A 13 -4.94 -22.97 -9.28
CA SER A 13 -5.47 -23.56 -10.51
C SER A 13 -4.34 -24.27 -11.27
N PRO A 14 -4.40 -25.61 -11.44
CA PRO A 14 -3.36 -26.35 -12.17
C PRO A 14 -3.20 -25.85 -13.61
N ALA A 15 -4.31 -25.55 -14.29
CA ALA A 15 -4.29 -25.03 -15.66
C ALA A 15 -3.64 -23.63 -15.76
N ALA A 16 -3.82 -22.78 -14.74
CA ALA A 16 -3.12 -21.51 -14.70
C ALA A 16 -1.62 -21.73 -14.46
N ALA A 17 -1.26 -22.54 -13.46
CA ALA A 17 0.12 -22.85 -13.14
C ALA A 17 0.89 -23.44 -14.35
N GLU A 18 0.29 -24.38 -15.08
CA GLU A 18 0.87 -24.97 -16.31
C GLU A 18 1.10 -23.91 -17.40
N LYS A 19 0.12 -23.04 -17.64
CA LYS A 19 0.24 -21.95 -18.62
C LYS A 19 1.39 -21.00 -18.28
N PHE A 20 1.47 -20.54 -17.04
CA PHE A 20 2.53 -19.62 -16.60
C PHE A 20 3.90 -20.32 -16.58
N SER A 21 3.96 -21.57 -16.10
CA SER A 21 5.18 -22.38 -16.08
C SER A 21 5.76 -22.54 -17.49
N THR A 22 4.92 -22.92 -18.46
CA THR A 22 5.33 -23.10 -19.87
C THR A 22 5.86 -21.79 -20.46
N ALA A 23 5.17 -20.67 -20.24
CA ALA A 23 5.60 -19.37 -20.74
C ALA A 23 6.89 -18.86 -20.09
N TRP A 24 7.22 -19.34 -18.90
CA TRP A 24 8.45 -19.01 -18.17
C TRP A 24 9.51 -20.11 -18.27
N GLY A 25 9.50 -20.88 -19.36
CA GLY A 25 10.57 -21.84 -19.66
C GLY A 25 10.47 -23.17 -18.89
N GLY A 26 9.27 -23.54 -18.43
CA GLY A 26 9.02 -24.80 -17.73
C GLY A 26 9.44 -24.79 -16.27
N VAL A 27 9.60 -23.62 -15.65
CA VAL A 27 9.89 -23.52 -14.21
C VAL A 27 8.73 -24.07 -13.39
N GLU A 28 9.05 -24.83 -12.34
CA GLU A 28 8.04 -25.30 -11.41
C GLU A 28 7.48 -24.13 -10.60
N LEU A 29 6.16 -23.97 -10.61
CA LEU A 29 5.47 -22.91 -9.88
C LEU A 29 4.71 -23.50 -8.69
N SER A 30 4.92 -22.91 -7.52
CA SER A 30 4.15 -23.26 -6.32
C SER A 30 2.67 -22.95 -6.53
N GLN A 31 1.82 -23.92 -6.21
CA GLN A 31 0.37 -23.76 -6.18
C GLN A 31 -0.15 -23.44 -4.77
N LYS A 32 0.75 -23.23 -3.81
CA LYS A 32 0.40 -22.77 -2.45
C LYS A 32 0.21 -21.27 -2.45
N ILE A 33 -0.82 -20.80 -1.75
CA ILE A 33 -1.04 -19.36 -1.53
C ILE A 33 0.15 -18.82 -0.71
N GLY A 34 0.76 -17.73 -1.18
CA GLY A 34 1.84 -17.07 -0.48
C GLY A 34 1.38 -16.32 0.77
N LEU A 35 2.34 -15.80 1.54
CA LEU A 35 2.05 -15.00 2.73
C LEU A 35 1.50 -13.62 2.35
N THR A 36 0.59 -13.10 3.16
CA THR A 36 0.23 -11.67 3.18
C THR A 36 1.28 -10.89 3.99
N ILE A 37 1.28 -9.55 3.94
CA ILE A 37 2.22 -8.73 4.72
C ILE A 37 2.20 -9.08 6.22
N PRO A 38 1.04 -9.19 6.91
CA PRO A 38 1.02 -9.65 8.30
C PRO A 38 1.68 -11.03 8.49
N GLY A 39 1.41 -11.98 7.60
CA GLY A 39 2.04 -13.30 7.63
C GLY A 39 3.55 -13.27 7.36
N MET A 40 4.04 -12.31 6.56
CA MET A 40 5.48 -12.09 6.37
C MET A 40 6.13 -11.56 7.65
N LEU A 41 5.50 -10.61 8.36
CA LEU A 41 6.00 -10.08 9.63
C LEU A 41 6.02 -11.17 10.72
N GLU A 42 4.94 -11.95 10.85
CA GLU A 42 4.92 -13.14 11.73
C GLU A 42 6.03 -14.13 11.35
N GLY A 43 6.25 -14.32 10.04
CA GLY A 43 7.31 -15.17 9.52
C GLY A 43 8.71 -14.70 9.89
N LEU A 44 8.96 -13.38 9.87
CA LEU A 44 10.20 -12.79 10.36
C LEU A 44 10.35 -13.00 11.87
N ASP A 45 9.25 -12.88 12.62
CA ASP A 45 9.27 -13.04 14.08
C ASP A 45 9.59 -14.46 14.54
N ASN A 46 9.05 -15.45 13.86
CA ASN A 46 9.26 -16.87 14.17
C ASN A 46 10.42 -17.50 13.39
N GLY A 47 11.04 -16.73 12.48
CA GLY A 47 12.19 -17.16 11.68
C GLY A 47 11.87 -18.06 10.49
N SER A 48 10.60 -18.25 10.12
CA SER A 48 10.22 -18.97 8.89
C SER A 48 10.40 -18.12 7.62
N VAL A 49 10.44 -16.80 7.74
CA VAL A 49 10.88 -15.87 6.69
C VAL A 49 12.23 -15.31 7.13
N LYS A 50 13.22 -15.38 6.23
CA LYS A 50 14.60 -14.95 6.50
C LYS A 50 15.00 -13.68 5.74
N ALA A 51 14.45 -13.49 4.56
CA ALA A 51 14.74 -12.33 3.73
C ALA A 51 13.45 -11.67 3.27
N LEU A 52 13.48 -10.34 3.15
CA LEU A 52 12.36 -9.55 2.62
C LEU A 52 12.89 -8.56 1.59
N TYR A 53 12.22 -8.50 0.44
CA TYR A 53 12.48 -7.52 -0.60
C TYR A 53 11.28 -6.58 -0.72
N VAL A 54 11.40 -5.37 -0.17
CA VAL A 54 10.39 -4.32 -0.20
C VAL A 54 10.61 -3.42 -1.41
N LEU A 55 9.59 -3.28 -2.26
CA LEU A 55 9.65 -2.46 -3.48
C LEU A 55 8.59 -1.35 -3.42
N GLY A 56 9.04 -0.09 -3.31
CA GLY A 56 8.17 1.08 -3.36
C GLY A 56 7.15 1.17 -2.23
N GLU A 57 7.47 0.63 -1.06
CA GLU A 57 6.61 0.64 0.13
C GLU A 57 7.37 1.10 1.37
N ASN A 58 6.63 1.66 2.34
CA ASN A 58 7.19 2.18 3.58
C ASN A 58 6.40 1.68 4.81
N PRO A 59 6.40 0.36 5.09
CA PRO A 59 5.64 -0.27 6.18
C PRO A 59 5.95 0.33 7.55
N VAL A 60 7.17 0.85 7.77
CA VAL A 60 7.56 1.55 9.01
C VAL A 60 6.72 2.81 9.29
N VAL A 61 5.94 3.29 8.33
CA VAL A 61 4.99 4.40 8.53
C VAL A 61 3.56 3.99 8.17
N SER A 62 3.36 3.16 7.14
CA SER A 62 2.03 2.84 6.63
C SER A 62 1.28 1.74 7.38
N ASP A 63 1.99 0.83 8.03
CA ASP A 63 1.41 -0.38 8.60
C ASP A 63 1.05 -0.19 10.07
N PRO A 64 0.01 -0.88 10.58
CA PRO A 64 -0.41 -0.76 11.97
C PRO A 64 0.65 -1.30 12.94
N ASP A 65 0.69 -0.75 14.15
CA ASP A 65 1.67 -1.11 15.17
C ASP A 65 3.10 -1.03 14.62
N VAL A 66 3.47 0.18 14.23
CA VAL A 66 4.81 0.49 13.69
C VAL A 66 5.92 0.00 14.61
N THR A 67 5.68 -0.08 15.93
CA THR A 67 6.65 -0.62 16.88
C THR A 67 6.91 -2.10 16.63
N HIS A 68 5.86 -2.90 16.42
CA HIS A 68 5.98 -4.30 16.01
C HIS A 68 6.66 -4.42 14.64
N VAL A 69 6.18 -3.68 13.63
CA VAL A 69 6.71 -3.70 12.26
C VAL A 69 8.23 -3.46 12.25
N LYS A 70 8.71 -2.41 12.93
CA LYS A 70 10.15 -2.12 13.03
C LYS A 70 10.93 -3.28 13.63
N LYS A 71 10.43 -3.86 14.74
CA LYS A 71 11.08 -5.00 15.41
C LYS A 71 11.13 -6.24 14.52
N SER A 72 10.06 -6.53 13.78
CA SER A 72 10.01 -7.68 12.88
C SER A 72 10.95 -7.50 11.69
N LEU A 73 11.00 -6.32 11.08
CA LEU A 73 11.94 -6.01 10.00
C LEU A 73 13.40 -6.16 10.42
N GLN A 74 13.75 -5.73 11.64
CA GLN A 74 15.09 -5.89 12.21
C GLN A 74 15.51 -7.35 12.47
N LYS A 75 14.58 -8.31 12.41
CA LYS A 75 14.89 -9.75 12.54
C LYS A 75 15.21 -10.41 11.20
N ALA A 76 14.99 -9.72 10.07
CA ALA A 76 15.38 -10.24 8.77
C ALA A 76 16.89 -10.49 8.74
N GLU A 77 17.31 -11.63 8.18
CA GLU A 77 18.71 -11.90 7.87
C GLU A 77 19.18 -11.12 6.62
N LEU A 78 18.22 -10.68 5.79
CA LEU A 78 18.44 -9.79 4.66
C LEU A 78 17.19 -8.96 4.36
N LEU A 79 17.27 -7.65 4.55
CA LEU A 79 16.26 -6.67 4.16
C LEU A 79 16.76 -5.85 2.97
N ILE A 80 16.12 -6.03 1.82
CA ILE A 80 16.36 -5.23 0.62
C ILE A 80 15.21 -4.24 0.47
N VAL A 81 15.53 -2.97 0.26
CA VAL A 81 14.54 -1.93 -0.04
C VAL A 81 14.89 -1.27 -1.37
N GLN A 82 13.98 -1.37 -2.34
CA GLN A 82 14.06 -0.61 -3.59
C GLN A 82 13.04 0.54 -3.54
N ASP A 83 13.53 1.77 -3.49
CA ASP A 83 12.71 2.97 -3.37
C ASP A 83 13.38 4.15 -4.11
N ILE A 84 12.65 5.24 -4.28
CA ILE A 84 13.11 6.49 -4.88
C ILE A 84 13.65 7.47 -3.83
N PHE A 85 13.36 7.25 -2.55
CA PHE A 85 13.89 8.01 -1.42
C PHE A 85 14.41 7.09 -0.31
N LEU A 86 15.29 7.60 0.54
CA LEU A 86 15.66 6.92 1.79
C LEU A 86 14.49 7.06 2.78
N THR A 87 13.57 6.10 2.75
CA THR A 87 12.41 6.04 3.65
C THR A 87 12.81 5.46 5.01
N ALA A 88 11.94 5.59 6.01
CA ALA A 88 12.17 4.97 7.32
C ALA A 88 12.23 3.43 7.28
N THR A 89 11.66 2.82 6.24
CA THR A 89 11.87 1.39 5.97
C THR A 89 13.24 1.15 5.35
N ALA A 90 13.66 1.99 4.40
CA ALA A 90 14.98 1.91 3.77
C ALA A 90 16.14 2.14 4.76
N GLU A 91 15.94 2.97 5.79
CA GLU A 91 16.92 3.18 6.87
C GLU A 91 17.19 1.92 7.70
N LEU A 92 16.27 0.95 7.69
CA LEU A 92 16.46 -0.35 8.35
C LEU A 92 17.11 -1.40 7.43
N ALA A 93 17.24 -1.12 6.14
CA ALA A 93 17.64 -2.11 5.14
C ALA A 93 19.14 -2.42 5.18
N ASP A 94 19.49 -3.67 4.90
CA ASP A 94 20.87 -4.07 4.64
C ASP A 94 21.34 -3.58 3.26
N VAL A 95 20.41 -3.54 2.30
CA VAL A 95 20.67 -3.11 0.92
C VAL A 95 19.57 -2.17 0.46
N VAL A 96 19.96 -0.98 0.01
CA VAL A 96 19.06 -0.02 -0.66
C VAL A 96 19.39 0.02 -2.15
N LEU A 97 18.36 -0.20 -3.00
CA LEU A 97 18.48 -0.15 -4.45
C LEU A 97 17.72 1.07 -5.00
N PRO A 98 18.37 2.04 -5.64
CA PRO A 98 17.71 3.25 -6.09
C PRO A 98 16.84 3.00 -7.34
N GLY A 99 15.53 3.09 -7.16
CA GLY A 99 14.55 3.10 -8.25
C GLY A 99 14.39 4.50 -8.85
N VAL A 100 13.53 4.60 -9.87
CA VAL A 100 13.23 5.88 -10.54
C VAL A 100 11.79 6.35 -10.28
N SER A 101 11.54 7.66 -10.32
CA SER A 101 10.21 8.26 -10.14
C SER A 101 9.31 8.07 -11.37
N PHE A 102 8.00 8.35 -11.24
CA PHE A 102 7.05 8.20 -12.36
C PHE A 102 7.44 9.01 -13.61
N ALA A 103 8.08 10.17 -13.45
CA ALA A 103 8.51 11.04 -14.55
C ALA A 103 9.74 10.50 -15.29
N GLU A 104 10.50 9.62 -14.64
CA GLU A 104 11.68 8.95 -15.20
C GLU A 104 11.34 7.58 -15.80
N LYS A 105 10.12 7.07 -15.53
CA LYS A 105 9.65 5.76 -16.01
C LYS A 105 9.01 5.85 -17.38
N ASP A 106 9.07 4.72 -18.06
CA ASP A 106 8.21 4.40 -19.18
C ASP A 106 7.37 3.17 -18.82
N GLY A 107 6.07 3.19 -19.12
CA GLY A 107 5.20 2.03 -18.87
C GLY A 107 3.72 2.36 -18.91
N THR A 108 2.96 1.75 -18.00
CA THR A 108 1.51 1.98 -17.88
C THR A 108 1.09 2.06 -16.41
N PHE A 109 0.02 2.80 -16.14
CA PHE A 109 -0.72 2.71 -14.88
C PHE A 109 -2.15 2.24 -15.14
N THR A 110 -2.72 1.50 -14.20
CA THR A 110 -4.13 1.13 -14.19
C THR A 110 -4.83 1.86 -13.07
N ASN A 111 -5.82 2.70 -13.38
CA ASN A 111 -6.54 3.49 -12.38
C ASN A 111 -7.76 2.75 -11.77
N THR A 112 -8.50 3.44 -10.90
CA THR A 112 -9.65 2.91 -10.16
C THR A 112 -10.81 2.44 -11.05
N GLU A 113 -10.98 3.03 -12.24
CA GLU A 113 -11.99 2.59 -13.21
C GLU A 113 -11.47 1.52 -14.20
N ARG A 114 -10.35 0.87 -13.86
CA ARG A 114 -9.65 -0.15 -14.68
C ARG A 114 -9.05 0.39 -15.97
N ARG A 115 -8.90 1.72 -16.11
CA ARG A 115 -8.26 2.29 -17.29
C ARG A 115 -6.77 2.12 -17.21
N VAL A 116 -6.22 1.39 -18.16
CA VAL A 116 -4.80 1.32 -18.47
C VAL A 116 -4.45 2.56 -19.28
N SER A 117 -3.51 3.36 -18.80
CA SER A 117 -3.04 4.58 -19.47
C SER A 117 -1.52 4.55 -19.59
N ARG A 118 -1.00 5.15 -20.66
CA ARG A 118 0.43 5.22 -20.95
C ARG A 118 1.13 6.21 -20.02
N VAL A 119 2.27 5.79 -19.46
CA VAL A 119 3.24 6.64 -18.77
C VAL A 119 4.45 6.76 -19.66
N ARG A 120 4.91 7.97 -19.93
CA ARG A 120 6.11 8.21 -20.76
C ARG A 120 7.19 8.85 -19.92
N GLN A 121 8.42 8.46 -20.23
CA GLN A 121 9.59 9.10 -19.66
C GLN A 121 9.62 10.56 -20.10
N ALA A 122 9.54 11.46 -19.13
CA ALA A 122 9.62 12.90 -19.33
C ALA A 122 11.02 13.43 -19.03
N VAL A 123 11.75 12.79 -18.11
CA VAL A 123 13.12 13.14 -17.72
C VAL A 123 14.00 11.90 -17.60
N LEU A 124 15.32 12.08 -17.70
CA LEU A 124 16.28 10.99 -17.54
C LEU A 124 16.45 10.59 -16.06
N PRO A 125 16.72 9.31 -15.76
CA PRO A 125 17.04 8.87 -14.41
C PRO A 125 18.22 9.64 -13.82
N LYS A 126 18.12 9.98 -12.54
CA LYS A 126 19.20 10.67 -11.82
C LYS A 126 20.22 9.69 -11.23
N GLY A 127 21.50 10.05 -11.31
CA GLY A 127 22.59 9.28 -10.70
C GLY A 127 22.65 7.85 -11.23
N GLU A 128 22.73 6.89 -10.31
CA GLU A 128 22.75 5.44 -10.62
C GLU A 128 21.36 4.79 -10.53
N ALA A 129 20.29 5.59 -10.41
CA ALA A 129 18.94 5.06 -10.35
C ALA A 129 18.56 4.35 -11.64
N ARG A 130 17.85 3.22 -11.52
CA ARG A 130 17.48 2.37 -12.65
C ARG A 130 15.99 2.10 -12.68
N GLN A 131 15.49 1.73 -13.86
CA GLN A 131 14.11 1.28 -13.97
C GLN A 131 13.89 0.06 -13.08
N ASP A 132 12.79 0.02 -12.34
CA ASP A 132 12.59 -1.03 -11.33
C ASP A 132 12.68 -2.44 -11.93
N TRP A 133 12.09 -2.61 -13.11
CA TRP A 133 12.09 -3.88 -13.84
C TRP A 133 13.50 -4.29 -14.29
N GLN A 134 14.40 -3.34 -14.55
CA GLN A 134 15.80 -3.64 -14.92
C GLN A 134 16.58 -4.16 -13.72
N ILE A 135 16.33 -3.61 -12.52
CA ILE A 135 16.94 -4.09 -11.28
C ILE A 135 16.47 -5.53 -11.01
N ILE A 136 15.16 -5.78 -11.08
CA ILE A 136 14.58 -7.12 -10.89
C ILE A 136 15.13 -8.11 -11.94
N GLN A 137 15.20 -7.72 -13.21
CA GLN A 137 15.76 -8.52 -14.29
C GLN A 137 17.22 -8.91 -14.04
N GLU A 138 18.03 -7.97 -13.58
CA GLU A 138 19.44 -8.24 -13.29
C GLU A 138 19.61 -9.16 -12.08
N ILE A 139 18.85 -8.92 -11.00
CA ILE A 139 18.81 -9.80 -9.84
C ILE A 139 18.45 -11.22 -10.29
N SER A 140 17.33 -11.39 -11.00
CA SER A 140 16.89 -12.70 -11.51
C SER A 140 17.99 -13.40 -12.31
N SER A 141 18.66 -12.67 -13.21
CA SER A 141 19.71 -13.23 -14.07
C SER A 141 20.93 -13.67 -13.26
N ARG A 142 21.31 -12.93 -12.21
CA ARG A 142 22.38 -13.29 -11.28
C ARG A 142 22.03 -14.51 -10.43
N PHE A 143 20.73 -14.75 -10.15
CA PHE A 143 20.23 -15.94 -9.47
C PHE A 143 19.98 -17.15 -10.40
N GLY A 144 20.38 -17.06 -11.68
CA GLY A 144 20.34 -18.19 -12.62
C GLY A 144 19.08 -18.27 -13.49
N TYR A 145 18.11 -17.38 -13.31
CA TYR A 145 16.97 -17.25 -14.24
C TYR A 145 17.14 -16.00 -15.11
N ARG A 146 17.66 -16.20 -16.33
CA ARG A 146 17.94 -15.11 -17.27
C ARG A 146 16.65 -14.45 -17.74
N MET A 147 16.49 -13.17 -17.43
CA MET A 147 15.49 -12.27 -18.02
C MET A 147 16.19 -11.31 -18.99
N ALA A 148 15.60 -11.06 -20.15
CA ALA A 148 16.23 -10.28 -21.22
C ALA A 148 15.23 -9.37 -21.95
N TYR A 149 14.36 -8.69 -21.21
CA TYR A 149 13.47 -7.67 -21.74
C TYR A 149 14.26 -6.40 -22.07
N ALA A 150 13.99 -5.83 -23.24
CA ALA A 150 14.58 -4.57 -23.69
C ALA A 150 13.69 -3.36 -23.36
N SER A 151 12.39 -3.56 -23.15
CA SER A 151 11.45 -2.47 -22.90
C SER A 151 10.24 -2.86 -22.02
N PRO A 152 9.56 -1.87 -21.41
CA PRO A 152 8.27 -2.07 -20.76
C PRO A 152 7.17 -2.60 -21.70
N GLU A 153 7.26 -2.31 -23.01
CA GLU A 153 6.31 -2.79 -24.01
C GLU A 153 6.42 -4.31 -24.21
N GLU A 154 7.64 -4.85 -24.23
CA GLU A 154 7.87 -6.30 -24.29
C GLU A 154 7.33 -7.00 -23.04
N ILE A 155 7.56 -6.42 -21.86
CA ILE A 155 7.02 -6.93 -20.59
C ILE A 155 5.49 -6.89 -20.64
N PHE A 156 4.90 -5.80 -21.09
CA PHE A 156 3.45 -5.68 -21.22
C PHE A 156 2.87 -6.69 -22.21
N SER A 157 3.55 -6.91 -23.33
CA SER A 157 3.16 -7.91 -24.34
C SER A 157 3.20 -9.33 -23.76
N ALA A 158 4.22 -9.65 -22.95
CA ALA A 158 4.29 -10.92 -22.22
C ALA A 158 3.12 -11.06 -21.21
N ILE A 159 2.78 -9.99 -20.48
CA ILE A 159 1.61 -9.98 -19.58
C ILE A 159 0.32 -10.21 -20.37
N ALA A 160 0.11 -9.48 -21.49
CA ALA A 160 -1.09 -9.57 -22.31
C ALA A 160 -1.26 -10.99 -22.91
N GLY A 161 -0.16 -11.62 -23.34
CA GLY A 161 -0.17 -13.01 -23.83
C GLY A 161 -0.64 -14.03 -22.80
N LEU A 162 -0.43 -13.77 -21.50
CA LEU A 162 -0.86 -14.64 -20.40
C LEU A 162 -2.20 -14.24 -19.78
N THR A 163 -2.72 -13.08 -20.16
CA THR A 163 -3.82 -12.40 -19.49
C THR A 163 -4.92 -12.04 -20.49
N PRO A 164 -5.90 -12.93 -20.73
CA PRO A 164 -6.92 -12.72 -21.76
C PRO A 164 -7.71 -11.41 -21.64
N SER A 165 -7.94 -10.92 -20.42
CA SER A 165 -8.61 -9.63 -20.19
C SER A 165 -7.78 -8.42 -20.60
N TYR A 166 -6.47 -8.58 -20.80
CA TYR A 166 -5.56 -7.57 -21.33
C TYR A 166 -5.17 -7.87 -22.78
N GLY A 167 -5.61 -8.99 -23.34
CA GLY A 167 -5.02 -9.65 -24.51
C GLY A 167 -4.90 -8.79 -25.77
N ALA A 168 -5.72 -7.74 -25.88
CA ALA A 168 -5.65 -6.82 -27.01
C ALA A 168 -5.23 -5.40 -26.65
N ILE A 169 -4.80 -5.15 -25.42
CA ILE A 169 -4.19 -3.88 -25.05
C ILE A 169 -2.75 -3.91 -25.57
N THR A 170 -2.37 -2.91 -26.36
CA THR A 170 -0.99 -2.71 -26.83
C THR A 170 -0.61 -1.26 -26.58
N PHE A 171 0.69 -0.93 -26.52
CA PHE A 171 1.11 0.45 -26.28
C PHE A 171 0.55 1.41 -27.33
N ALA A 172 0.53 1.00 -28.60
CA ALA A 172 -0.08 1.77 -29.69
C ALA A 172 -1.57 2.07 -29.45
N ARG A 173 -2.32 1.16 -28.82
CA ARG A 173 -3.75 1.37 -28.49
C ARG A 173 -3.97 2.16 -27.20
N LEU A 174 -2.91 2.39 -26.42
CA LEU A 174 -2.95 3.20 -25.21
C LEU A 174 -2.71 4.69 -25.49
N GLU A 175 -2.47 5.06 -26.75
CA GLU A 175 -2.39 6.47 -27.16
C GLU A 175 -3.68 7.23 -26.81
N GLY A 176 -3.51 8.50 -26.41
CA GLY A 176 -4.61 9.33 -25.89
C GLY A 176 -5.01 8.96 -24.46
N VAL A 177 -6.30 8.66 -24.25
CA VAL A 177 -6.86 8.46 -22.90
C VAL A 177 -6.57 7.06 -22.32
N GLY A 178 -6.26 6.06 -23.15
CA GLY A 178 -6.08 4.68 -22.74
C GLY A 178 -7.37 3.86 -22.67
N LEU A 179 -7.25 2.58 -22.29
CA LEU A 179 -8.31 1.56 -22.42
C LEU A 179 -8.71 0.96 -21.08
N GLN A 180 -10.01 0.71 -20.89
CA GLN A 180 -10.51 0.00 -19.71
C GLN A 180 -10.47 -1.50 -19.94
N TRP A 181 -9.78 -2.25 -19.07
CA TRP A 181 -9.84 -3.71 -19.10
C TRP A 181 -11.15 -4.18 -18.43
N PRO A 182 -11.76 -5.30 -18.89
CA PRO A 182 -11.30 -6.20 -19.96
C PRO A 182 -11.30 -5.62 -21.39
N CYS A 183 -10.31 -6.01 -22.19
CA CYS A 183 -10.19 -5.71 -23.62
C CYS A 183 -9.60 -6.93 -24.35
N PRO A 184 -10.45 -7.93 -24.71
CA PRO A 184 -9.97 -9.23 -25.18
C PRO A 184 -9.58 -9.28 -26.67
N ALA A 185 -10.09 -8.36 -27.50
CA ALA A 185 -9.88 -8.35 -28.95
C ALA A 185 -9.39 -6.98 -29.47
N THR A 186 -8.66 -7.00 -30.59
CA THR A 186 -7.96 -5.83 -31.15
C THR A 186 -8.90 -4.72 -31.63
N ASP A 187 -10.12 -5.08 -32.00
CA ASP A 187 -11.22 -4.19 -32.35
C ASP A 187 -12.10 -3.80 -31.15
N HIS A 188 -11.93 -4.44 -29.98
CA HIS A 188 -12.74 -4.17 -28.79
C HIS A 188 -12.39 -2.82 -28.15
N PRO A 189 -13.32 -1.90 -27.89
CA PRO A 189 -13.02 -0.54 -27.41
C PRO A 189 -12.65 -0.45 -25.91
N GLY A 190 -12.30 -1.57 -25.28
CA GLY A 190 -12.29 -1.73 -23.81
C GLY A 190 -13.69 -1.79 -23.17
N THR A 191 -13.74 -2.17 -21.89
CA THR A 191 -14.99 -2.40 -21.14
C THR A 191 -15.26 -1.28 -20.12
N ARG A 192 -16.10 -0.32 -20.51
CA ARG A 192 -16.40 0.88 -19.70
C ARG A 192 -17.07 0.56 -18.36
N TYR A 193 -18.08 -0.29 -18.37
CA TYR A 193 -18.78 -0.75 -17.18
C TYR A 193 -18.94 -2.27 -17.22
N LEU A 194 -18.75 -2.91 -16.06
CA LEU A 194 -18.88 -4.35 -15.93
C LEU A 194 -20.34 -4.75 -15.75
N HIS A 195 -20.63 -6.02 -15.98
CA HIS A 195 -21.94 -6.64 -15.68
C HIS A 195 -23.14 -6.04 -16.42
N LYS A 196 -22.90 -5.41 -17.58
CA LYS A 196 -23.96 -4.88 -18.45
C LYS A 196 -25.04 -5.92 -18.76
N ASP A 197 -24.62 -7.04 -19.34
CA ASP A 197 -25.54 -8.07 -19.84
C ASP A 197 -25.71 -9.21 -18.83
N LYS A 198 -24.62 -9.55 -18.11
CA LYS A 198 -24.61 -10.64 -17.14
C LYS A 198 -23.57 -10.40 -16.04
N ILE A 199 -23.94 -10.74 -14.82
CA ILE A 199 -22.99 -10.74 -13.70
C ILE A 199 -21.96 -11.84 -13.94
N ALA A 200 -20.68 -11.58 -13.70
CA ALA A 200 -19.59 -12.49 -14.06
C ALA A 200 -19.78 -13.90 -13.46
N ARG A 201 -20.35 -14.00 -12.25
CA ARG A 201 -20.66 -15.27 -11.57
C ARG A 201 -21.98 -15.93 -12.00
N GLY A 202 -22.67 -15.40 -13.00
CA GLY A 202 -24.01 -15.82 -13.41
C GLY A 202 -25.10 -14.87 -12.91
N LYS A 203 -25.50 -15.03 -11.66
CA LYS A 203 -26.54 -14.21 -11.00
C LYS A 203 -25.95 -13.44 -9.81
N GLY A 204 -26.61 -12.36 -9.41
CA GLY A 204 -26.27 -11.65 -8.18
C GLY A 204 -26.43 -12.58 -6.97
N LEU A 205 -25.54 -12.46 -6.00
CA LEU A 205 -25.64 -13.19 -4.74
C LEU A 205 -26.01 -12.19 -3.64
N PHE A 206 -27.22 -12.31 -3.10
CA PHE A 206 -27.59 -11.63 -1.88
C PHE A 206 -26.93 -12.35 -0.71
N HIS A 207 -26.29 -11.60 0.17
CA HIS A 207 -25.59 -12.13 1.34
C HIS A 207 -25.91 -11.24 2.55
N PRO A 208 -26.74 -11.70 3.50
CA PRO A 208 -27.00 -10.95 4.72
C PRO A 208 -25.78 -11.04 5.63
N ILE A 209 -25.46 -9.93 6.30
CA ILE A 209 -24.39 -9.86 7.30
C ILE A 209 -24.95 -9.32 8.61
N ALA A 210 -24.47 -9.86 9.73
CA ALA A 210 -24.75 -9.32 11.05
C ALA A 210 -23.75 -8.22 11.39
N PHE A 211 -24.18 -7.22 12.15
CA PHE A 211 -23.26 -6.23 12.71
C PHE A 211 -22.32 -6.92 13.72
N LEU A 212 -21.03 -6.62 13.61
CA LEU A 212 -20.02 -6.99 14.58
C LEU A 212 -19.38 -5.70 15.09
N PRO A 213 -19.23 -5.52 16.41
CA PRO A 213 -18.50 -4.37 16.94
C PRO A 213 -17.02 -4.43 16.54
N PRO A 214 -16.33 -3.29 16.53
CA PRO A 214 -14.87 -3.23 16.34
C PRO A 214 -14.12 -4.16 17.29
N ALA A 215 -12.93 -4.61 16.87
CA ALA A 215 -12.10 -5.47 17.71
C ALA A 215 -11.60 -4.77 18.98
N GLU A 216 -11.46 -3.43 18.92
CA GLU A 216 -11.10 -2.61 20.07
C GLU A 216 -12.17 -1.56 20.36
N VAL A 217 -12.65 -1.54 21.61
CA VAL A 217 -13.66 -0.58 22.09
C VAL A 217 -13.08 0.34 23.17
N VAL A 218 -13.67 1.53 23.31
CA VAL A 218 -13.29 2.50 24.35
C VAL A 218 -13.53 1.96 25.75
N THR A 219 -12.69 2.40 26.69
CA THR A 219 -12.76 2.02 28.11
C THR A 219 -12.61 3.28 28.97
N ALA A 220 -12.71 3.14 30.30
CA ALA A 220 -12.40 4.24 31.21
C ALA A 220 -10.94 4.73 31.10
N GLU A 221 -10.01 3.84 30.75
CA GLU A 221 -8.58 4.15 30.57
C GLU A 221 -8.29 4.76 29.19
N TYR A 222 -9.01 4.32 28.15
CA TYR A 222 -8.89 4.81 26.77
C TYR A 222 -10.27 5.30 26.28
N PRO A 223 -10.70 6.50 26.71
CA PRO A 223 -12.08 6.93 26.53
C PRO A 223 -12.42 7.42 25.13
N TYR A 224 -11.43 7.66 24.25
CA TYR A 224 -11.66 8.25 22.94
C TYR A 224 -11.59 7.22 21.81
N TRP A 225 -12.54 7.30 20.87
CA TRP A 225 -12.47 6.61 19.58
C TRP A 225 -11.47 7.30 18.66
N PHE A 226 -10.47 6.58 18.20
CA PHE A 226 -9.44 7.09 17.31
C PHE A 226 -9.64 6.59 15.89
N SER A 227 -9.57 7.51 14.92
CA SER A 227 -9.58 7.19 13.50
C SER A 227 -8.42 7.86 12.77
N THR A 228 -7.91 7.17 11.75
CA THR A 228 -6.87 7.72 10.88
C THR A 228 -7.42 8.13 9.53
N GLY A 229 -6.81 9.12 8.89
CA GLY A 229 -7.16 9.45 7.51
C GLY A 229 -6.11 10.27 6.79
N ARG A 230 -6.56 11.06 5.82
CA ARG A 230 -5.68 11.81 4.92
C ARG A 230 -6.06 13.29 4.93
N VAL A 231 -5.08 14.13 4.60
CA VAL A 231 -5.25 15.54 4.28
C VAL A 231 -5.03 15.76 2.78
N PHE A 232 -5.47 16.91 2.27
CA PHE A 232 -5.40 17.21 0.84
C PHE A 232 -3.96 17.42 0.33
N ALA A 233 -3.09 18.02 1.16
CA ALA A 233 -1.74 18.40 0.76
C ALA A 233 -0.77 17.21 0.64
N HIS A 234 -1.04 16.12 1.38
CA HIS A 234 -0.12 15.00 1.51
C HIS A 234 -0.69 13.67 1.06
N TYR A 235 0.18 12.85 0.46
CA TYR A 235 -0.18 11.52 -0.02
C TYR A 235 0.52 10.43 0.81
N HIS A 236 -0.26 9.51 1.37
CA HIS A 236 0.21 8.36 2.16
C HIS A 236 1.35 8.71 3.14
N THR A 237 2.52 8.09 3.07
CA THR A 237 3.60 8.31 4.03
C THR A 237 4.39 9.61 3.77
N GLY A 238 3.90 10.49 2.90
CA GLY A 238 4.47 11.82 2.67
C GLY A 238 5.81 11.85 1.94
N THR A 239 6.37 10.70 1.54
CA THR A 239 7.73 10.58 0.99
C THR A 239 7.94 11.37 -0.30
N MET A 240 6.89 11.60 -1.08
CA MET A 240 6.94 12.48 -2.25
C MET A 240 6.45 13.90 -1.94
N THR A 241 5.28 14.02 -1.32
CA THR A 241 4.60 15.32 -1.16
C THR A 241 5.30 16.24 -0.16
N ARG A 242 5.91 15.69 0.90
CA ARG A 242 6.68 16.48 1.86
C ARG A 242 8.05 16.93 1.34
N ASN A 243 8.53 16.34 0.26
CA ASN A 243 9.71 16.79 -0.48
C ASN A 243 9.37 17.89 -1.52
N SER A 244 8.09 18.23 -1.69
CA SER A 244 7.67 19.38 -2.49
C SER A 244 7.47 20.58 -1.56
N PRO A 245 8.28 21.67 -1.70
CA PRO A 245 8.17 22.82 -0.82
C PRO A 245 6.75 23.42 -0.79
N SER A 246 6.09 23.51 -1.95
CA SER A 246 4.74 24.07 -2.04
C SER A 246 3.71 23.23 -1.29
N LEU A 247 3.79 21.89 -1.36
CA LEU A 247 2.85 21.01 -0.65
C LEU A 247 3.19 20.89 0.83
N HIS A 248 4.47 20.91 1.16
CA HIS A 248 4.93 20.86 2.55
C HIS A 248 4.47 22.09 3.33
N ASN A 249 4.56 23.28 2.75
CA ASN A 249 4.17 24.54 3.40
C ASN A 249 2.66 24.65 3.65
N GLU A 250 1.81 23.88 2.95
CA GLU A 250 0.36 23.87 3.21
C GLU A 250 0.03 23.22 4.56
N ILE A 251 0.76 22.14 4.91
CA ILE A 251 0.61 21.42 6.19
C ILE A 251 1.98 20.86 6.59
N GLU A 252 2.70 21.58 7.43
CA GLU A 252 4.10 21.26 7.74
C GLU A 252 4.25 20.08 8.73
N GLU A 253 3.30 19.96 9.65
CA GLU A 253 3.39 19.04 10.78
C GLU A 253 2.09 18.27 11.02
N GLY A 254 2.20 17.15 11.71
CA GLY A 254 1.05 16.35 12.12
C GLY A 254 0.27 16.98 13.27
N PHE A 255 -1.02 16.73 13.28
CA PHE A 255 -1.98 17.22 14.27
C PHE A 255 -2.99 16.14 14.61
N ILE A 256 -3.69 16.28 15.74
CA ILE A 256 -4.90 15.51 16.06
C ILE A 256 -6.10 16.45 16.16
N GLU A 257 -7.15 16.14 15.41
CA GLU A 257 -8.42 16.84 15.56
C GLU A 257 -9.09 16.38 16.87
N ILE A 258 -9.47 17.35 17.71
CA ILE A 258 -10.18 17.13 18.99
C ILE A 258 -11.46 17.96 18.97
N ASN A 259 -12.58 17.37 19.39
CA ASN A 259 -13.84 18.09 19.53
C ASN A 259 -13.71 19.22 20.56
N ALA A 260 -14.32 20.38 20.28
CA ALA A 260 -14.28 21.56 21.16
C ALA A 260 -14.72 21.29 22.61
N ALA A 261 -15.75 20.47 22.84
CA ALA A 261 -16.24 20.17 24.18
C ALA A 261 -15.30 19.24 24.96
N ASP A 262 -14.58 18.35 24.27
CA ASP A 262 -13.60 17.47 24.92
C ASP A 262 -12.28 18.19 25.17
N ALA A 263 -11.89 19.08 24.26
CA ALA A 263 -10.75 19.97 24.47
C ALA A 263 -10.94 20.86 25.72
N GLU A 264 -12.14 21.37 25.96
CA GLU A 264 -12.47 22.13 27.16
C GLU A 264 -12.32 21.29 28.44
N LYS A 265 -12.82 20.05 28.45
CA LYS A 265 -12.67 19.12 29.59
C LYS A 265 -11.20 18.75 29.86
N LEU A 266 -10.40 18.65 28.81
CA LEU A 266 -8.97 18.33 28.88
C LEU A 266 -8.08 19.56 29.13
N GLU A 267 -8.67 20.77 29.19
CA GLU A 267 -7.94 22.04 29.28
C GLU A 267 -6.90 22.24 28.15
N VAL A 268 -7.22 21.74 26.96
CA VAL A 268 -6.40 21.80 25.74
C VAL A 268 -6.89 22.93 24.84
N ARG A 269 -5.98 23.81 24.44
CA ARG A 269 -6.25 24.86 23.45
C ARG A 269 -5.77 24.43 22.06
N ASN A 270 -6.30 25.08 21.03
CA ASN A 270 -5.81 24.87 19.66
C ASN A 270 -4.32 25.21 19.56
N GLY A 271 -3.51 24.30 19.02
CA GLY A 271 -2.07 24.40 18.90
C GLY A 271 -1.29 23.87 20.11
N ASP A 272 -1.94 23.54 21.23
CA ASP A 272 -1.27 22.91 22.37
C ASP A 272 -0.72 21.53 21.96
N MET A 273 0.43 21.16 22.54
CA MET A 273 0.95 19.81 22.41
C MET A 273 0.12 18.85 23.27
N VAL A 274 -0.24 17.71 22.67
CA VAL A 274 -0.95 16.64 23.36
C VAL A 274 -0.23 15.32 23.18
N VAL A 275 -0.26 14.51 24.24
CA VAL A 275 0.15 13.11 24.22
C VAL A 275 -1.08 12.27 23.92
N VAL A 276 -1.03 11.50 22.83
CA VAL A 276 -2.06 10.54 22.45
C VAL A 276 -1.51 9.16 22.73
N SER A 277 -2.19 8.38 23.56
CA SER A 277 -1.71 7.08 24.03
C SER A 277 -2.72 5.98 23.73
N SER A 278 -2.23 4.84 23.27
CA SER A 278 -2.97 3.60 23.13
C SER A 278 -2.24 2.48 23.89
N ARG A 279 -2.79 1.26 23.93
CA ARG A 279 -2.11 0.09 24.52
C ARG A 279 -0.81 -0.31 23.78
N ARG A 280 -0.54 0.24 22.60
CA ARG A 280 0.64 -0.08 21.76
C ARG A 280 1.74 0.96 21.85
N GLY A 281 1.43 2.14 22.36
CA GLY A 281 2.40 3.23 22.45
C GLY A 281 1.73 4.60 22.51
N SER A 282 2.57 5.62 22.49
CA SER A 282 2.15 7.02 22.57
C SER A 282 2.83 7.86 21.51
N VAL A 283 2.14 8.90 21.04
CA VAL A 283 2.70 9.91 20.14
C VAL A 283 2.42 11.31 20.70
N GLN A 284 3.31 12.25 20.41
CA GLN A 284 3.07 13.67 20.68
C GLN A 284 2.72 14.38 19.38
N THR A 285 1.70 15.24 19.42
CA THR A 285 1.24 15.98 18.25
C THR A 285 0.49 17.23 18.67
N LYS A 286 0.27 18.17 17.75
CA LYS A 286 -0.49 19.39 18.03
C LYS A 286 -1.98 19.12 18.03
N ALA A 287 -2.70 19.71 18.97
CA ALA A 287 -4.16 19.70 18.99
C ALA A 287 -4.72 20.67 17.95
N GLN A 288 -5.60 20.18 17.09
CA GLN A 288 -6.45 20.99 16.24
C GLN A 288 -7.88 20.94 16.80
N VAL A 289 -8.26 21.97 17.57
CA VAL A 289 -9.59 22.00 18.19
C VAL A 289 -10.63 22.39 17.14
N THR A 290 -11.65 21.54 16.97
CA THR A 290 -12.63 21.69 15.90
C THR A 290 -14.03 21.29 16.34
N LYS A 291 -15.04 21.73 15.57
CA LYS A 291 -16.44 21.28 15.70
C LYS A 291 -16.83 20.27 14.61
N ARG A 292 -15.88 19.86 13.77
CA ARG A 292 -16.11 18.96 12.62
C ARG A 292 -16.33 17.51 13.03
N ILE A 293 -15.72 17.09 14.13
CA ILE A 293 -15.79 15.71 14.64
C ILE A 293 -16.70 15.65 15.86
N GLU A 294 -17.34 14.50 16.05
CA GLU A 294 -18.23 14.27 17.18
C GLU A 294 -17.46 14.20 18.51
N PRO A 295 -18.09 14.55 19.65
CA PRO A 295 -17.52 14.30 20.97
C PRO A 295 -17.09 12.83 21.13
N VAL A 296 -16.04 12.60 21.91
CA VAL A 296 -15.43 11.29 22.20
C VAL A 296 -14.77 10.65 20.97
N SER A 297 -14.72 11.35 19.83
CA SER A 297 -14.00 10.91 18.63
C SER A 297 -12.82 11.83 18.35
N VAL A 298 -11.70 11.25 17.92
CA VAL A 298 -10.51 11.98 17.50
C VAL A 298 -9.98 11.45 16.18
N PHE A 299 -9.36 12.34 15.42
CA PHE A 299 -8.87 12.04 14.07
C PHE A 299 -7.43 12.49 13.89
N MET A 300 -6.60 11.63 13.30
CA MET A 300 -5.21 11.95 13.01
C MET A 300 -4.80 11.52 11.60
N PRO A 301 -4.19 12.41 10.79
CA PRO A 301 -3.59 11.99 9.53
C PRO A 301 -2.30 11.19 9.77
N PHE A 302 -2.06 10.17 8.92
CA PHE A 302 -0.90 9.28 9.05
C PHE A 302 0.32 9.67 8.18
N HIS A 303 0.35 10.92 7.69
CA HIS A 303 1.39 11.39 6.74
C HIS A 303 2.74 11.71 7.38
N PHE A 304 2.79 11.79 8.71
CA PHE A 304 3.88 12.40 9.47
C PHE A 304 4.59 11.34 10.30
N ILE A 305 5.88 11.14 10.04
CA ILE A 305 6.67 10.13 10.76
C ILE A 305 7.00 10.57 12.19
N GLU A 306 7.20 11.88 12.38
CA GLU A 306 7.45 12.53 13.66
C GLU A 306 6.27 12.39 14.64
N SER A 307 5.05 12.18 14.12
CA SER A 307 3.82 11.94 14.88
C SER A 307 3.06 10.77 14.25
N CYS A 308 3.73 9.63 14.13
CA CYS A 308 3.22 8.49 13.37
C CYS A 308 1.95 7.89 13.99
N ALA A 309 0.79 8.23 13.40
CA ALA A 309 -0.54 7.77 13.84
C ALA A 309 -0.64 6.24 13.98
N ASN A 310 0.07 5.48 13.15
CA ASN A 310 0.04 4.01 13.14
C ASN A 310 0.82 3.37 14.30
N ILE A 311 1.48 4.16 15.16
CA ILE A 311 1.92 3.68 16.49
C ILE A 311 0.69 3.38 17.38
N LEU A 312 -0.43 4.05 17.16
CA LEU A 312 -1.63 3.95 18.01
C LEU A 312 -2.62 2.88 17.55
N THR A 313 -2.59 2.52 16.28
CA THR A 313 -3.59 1.65 15.64
C THR A 313 -3.49 0.22 16.15
N ASN A 314 -4.63 -0.46 16.25
CA ASN A 314 -4.67 -1.86 16.64
C ASN A 314 -4.18 -2.78 15.51
N THR A 315 -3.88 -4.03 15.85
CA THR A 315 -3.42 -5.08 14.94
C THR A 315 -4.53 -6.06 14.57
N ALA A 316 -5.80 -5.68 14.76
CA ALA A 316 -6.91 -6.51 14.29
C ALA A 316 -7.00 -6.43 12.76
N HIS A 317 -7.36 -7.55 12.15
CA HIS A 317 -7.46 -7.67 10.70
C HIS A 317 -8.79 -8.29 10.29
N ASP A 318 -9.30 -7.89 9.13
CA ASP A 318 -10.41 -8.56 8.49
C ASP A 318 -10.10 -10.06 8.31
N PRO A 319 -10.98 -10.98 8.72
CA PRO A 319 -10.69 -12.41 8.72
C PRO A 319 -10.44 -12.98 7.32
N ILE A 320 -10.95 -12.32 6.26
CA ILE A 320 -10.92 -12.81 4.87
C ILE A 320 -9.72 -12.22 4.13
N CYS A 321 -9.64 -10.89 4.04
CA CYS A 321 -8.64 -10.19 3.24
C CYS A 321 -7.42 -9.71 4.04
N LYS A 322 -7.43 -9.89 5.37
CA LYS A 322 -6.34 -9.53 6.27
C LYS A 322 -6.00 -8.03 6.28
N ILE A 323 -6.94 -7.18 5.87
CA ILE A 323 -6.79 -5.73 5.92
C ILE A 323 -6.87 -5.26 7.38
N PRO A 324 -5.95 -4.40 7.85
CA PRO A 324 -5.94 -3.93 9.23
C PRO A 324 -7.09 -2.96 9.55
N GLU A 325 -7.53 -2.97 10.80
CA GLU A 325 -8.60 -2.12 11.34
C GLU A 325 -8.09 -0.70 11.67
N LEU A 326 -7.67 0.05 10.64
CA LEU A 326 -7.04 1.38 10.80
C LEU A 326 -8.02 2.52 11.16
N LYS A 327 -9.33 2.27 11.12
CA LYS A 327 -10.36 3.31 11.25
C LYS A 327 -10.98 3.38 12.64
N VAL A 328 -10.56 2.50 13.54
CA VAL A 328 -11.07 2.46 14.91
C VAL A 328 -10.03 1.82 15.83
N CYS A 329 -9.64 2.53 16.88
CA CYS A 329 -9.05 1.97 18.10
C CYS A 329 -9.37 2.89 19.28
N ALA A 330 -8.99 2.49 20.50
CA ALA A 330 -9.20 3.29 21.68
C ALA A 330 -7.92 4.02 22.09
N VAL A 331 -8.03 5.30 22.39
CA VAL A 331 -6.92 6.13 22.85
C VAL A 331 -7.29 6.97 24.08
N ASN A 332 -6.26 7.42 24.77
CA ASN A 332 -6.32 8.44 25.79
C ASN A 332 -5.60 9.70 25.30
N LEU A 333 -6.03 10.86 25.80
CA LEU A 333 -5.47 12.17 25.49
C LEU A 333 -5.05 12.84 26.78
N ALA A 334 -3.82 13.36 26.81
CA ALA A 334 -3.32 14.19 27.88
C ALA A 334 -2.63 15.43 27.31
N LYS A 335 -2.80 16.57 27.96
CA LYS A 335 -2.01 17.77 27.65
C LYS A 335 -0.53 17.46 27.94
N ALA A 336 0.35 17.77 26.99
CA ALA A 336 1.78 17.65 27.23
C ALA A 336 2.22 18.65 28.31
N ALA A 337 3.16 18.23 29.17
CA ALA A 337 3.67 19.02 30.27
C ALA A 337 4.50 20.23 29.82
#